data_AF-A0A0T6YBS1-F1
#
_entry.id   AF-A0A0T6YBS1-F1
#
_cell.length_a   1.000
_cell.length_b   1.000
_cell.length_c   1.000
_cell.angle_alpha   90.00
_cell.angle_beta   90.00
_cell.angle_gamma   90.00
#
_symmetry.space_group_name_H-M   'P 1'
#
loop_
_entity.id
_entity.type
_entity.pdbx_description
1 polymer ?
#
loop_
_entity_poly.entity_id
_entity_poly.type
_entity_poly.pdbx_seq_one_letter_code
_entity_poly.pdbx_strand_id
1 'polypeptide(L)'
;MGEGSPIERFVRLGGKVLLLGAPLNSVTVLHYAEAIADIPGKRRVTYEMPMVGSDGKVVWKTAADFDSNGILDCFAIEGKPDAVETIANAYVKLGRHRGDIVGCAQCHLFDAQDIVSFGVTYLEQHFGTAPLMSAYEPAERSCEPSG
;
A
#
# COMPACT_ATOMS: atom_id res chain seq x y z
N MET A 1 2.51 7.27 5.17
CA MET A 1 2.83 6.13 6.10
C MET A 1 4.19 5.50 5.76
N GLY A 2 5.27 6.29 5.72
CA GLY A 2 6.59 5.83 5.27
C GLY A 2 7.59 5.60 6.41
N GLU A 3 8.87 5.87 6.13
CA GLU A 3 9.97 5.83 7.10
C GLU A 3 9.68 6.68 8.35
N GLY A 4 10.15 6.23 9.50
CA GLY A 4 9.90 6.80 10.83
C GLY A 4 8.53 6.48 11.43
N SER A 5 7.63 5.83 10.68
CA SER A 5 6.26 5.59 11.13
C SER A 5 6.14 4.40 12.11
N PRO A 6 5.06 4.35 12.92
CA PRO A 6 4.72 3.16 13.69
C PRO A 6 4.58 1.89 12.84
N ILE A 7 4.15 2.03 11.58
CA ILE A 7 3.99 0.90 10.65
C ILE A 7 5.34 0.31 10.29
N GLU A 8 6.35 1.12 9.98
CA GLU A 8 7.72 0.63 9.76
C GLU A 8 8.19 -0.21 10.96
N ARG A 9 8.03 0.32 12.17
CA ARG A 9 8.42 -0.40 13.39
C ARG A 9 7.64 -1.71 13.55
N PHE A 10 6.35 -1.71 13.28
CA PHE A 10 5.50 -2.91 13.32
C PHE A 10 5.97 -3.98 12.33
N VAL A 11 6.29 -3.58 11.09
CA VAL A 11 6.85 -4.49 10.07
C VAL A 11 8.20 -5.03 10.54
N ARG A 12 9.13 -4.16 10.95
CA ARG A 12 10.47 -4.57 11.42
C ARG A 12 10.43 -5.55 12.59
N LEU A 13 9.43 -5.45 13.46
CA LEU A 13 9.26 -6.33 14.62
C LEU A 13 8.52 -7.64 14.32
N GLY A 14 8.22 -7.94 13.05
CA GLY A 14 7.57 -9.19 12.65
C GLY A 14 6.08 -9.21 13.00
N GLY A 15 5.43 -8.06 12.93
CA GLY A 15 4.00 -7.90 13.20
C GLY A 15 3.13 -8.85 12.38
N LYS A 16 1.95 -9.17 12.91
CA LYS A 16 0.92 -9.96 12.20
C LYS A 16 -0.31 -9.10 11.99
N VAL A 17 -0.83 -9.08 10.77
CA VAL A 17 -2.05 -8.36 10.43
C VAL A 17 -3.19 -9.35 10.37
N LEU A 18 -4.19 -9.16 11.23
CA LEU A 18 -5.37 -10.01 11.30
C LEU A 18 -6.57 -9.24 10.75
N LEU A 19 -7.17 -9.76 9.68
CA LEU A 19 -8.46 -9.30 9.15
C LEU A 19 -9.54 -10.24 9.69
N LEU A 20 -10.41 -9.72 10.55
CA LEU A 20 -11.57 -10.44 11.09
C LEU A 20 -12.82 -10.09 10.27
N GLY A 21 -13.08 -10.83 9.18
CA GLY A 21 -14.20 -10.52 8.27
C GLY A 21 -14.06 -9.21 7.50
N ALA A 22 -12.92 -8.52 7.64
CA ALA A 22 -12.66 -7.27 6.95
C ALA A 22 -12.24 -7.54 5.49
N PRO A 23 -12.60 -6.65 4.55
CA PRO A 23 -12.19 -6.75 3.15
C PRO A 23 -10.68 -6.56 2.96
N LEU A 24 -10.14 -7.06 1.85
CA LEU A 24 -8.69 -7.01 1.56
C LEU A 24 -8.17 -5.59 1.26
N ASN A 25 -9.06 -4.62 0.97
CA ASN A 25 -8.67 -3.20 0.90
C ASN A 25 -8.35 -2.58 2.27
N SER A 26 -8.60 -3.30 3.38
CA SER A 26 -8.33 -2.82 4.74
C SER A 26 -6.90 -3.13 5.24
N VAL A 27 -6.02 -3.65 4.39
CA VAL A 27 -4.66 -4.06 4.76
C VAL A 27 -3.72 -2.84 4.82
N THR A 28 -3.93 -1.97 5.82
CA THR A 28 -3.24 -0.66 5.98
C THR A 28 -1.72 -0.74 5.94
N VAL A 29 -1.13 -1.88 6.35
CA VAL A 29 0.33 -2.08 6.30
C VAL A 29 0.89 -1.95 4.87
N LEU A 30 0.08 -2.20 3.84
CA LEU A 30 0.50 -2.07 2.44
C LEU A 30 0.74 -0.62 2.00
N HIS A 31 0.19 0.38 2.69
CA HIS A 31 0.59 1.78 2.45
C HIS A 31 2.07 2.04 2.78
N TYR A 32 2.68 1.21 3.64
CA TYR A 32 4.12 1.28 3.84
C TYR A 32 4.89 0.75 2.62
N ALA A 33 4.37 -0.30 1.96
CA ALA A 33 4.93 -0.77 0.69
C ALA A 33 4.84 0.30 -0.41
N GLU A 34 3.68 0.97 -0.54
CA GLU A 34 3.51 2.11 -1.45
C GLU A 34 4.53 3.24 -1.20
N ALA A 35 4.76 3.56 0.07
CA ALA A 35 5.68 4.62 0.45
C ALA A 35 7.13 4.31 0.07
N ILE A 36 7.59 3.08 0.31
CA ILE A 36 9.01 2.70 0.14
C ILE A 36 9.34 2.13 -1.25
N ALA A 37 8.34 1.72 -2.05
CA ALA A 37 8.58 1.21 -3.40
C ALA A 37 9.25 2.26 -4.29
N ASP A 38 10.28 1.84 -5.03
CA ASP A 38 11.00 2.68 -5.99
C ASP A 38 10.27 2.74 -7.34
N ILE A 39 9.19 3.52 -7.36
CA ILE A 39 8.37 3.77 -8.56
C ILE A 39 8.25 5.27 -8.82
N PRO A 40 8.32 5.72 -10.09
CA PRO A 40 8.10 7.12 -10.45
C PRO A 40 6.62 7.52 -10.28
N GLY A 41 6.35 8.82 -10.21
CA GLY A 41 4.99 9.35 -10.29
C GLY A 41 4.12 9.17 -9.05
N LYS A 42 4.71 8.80 -7.89
CA LYS A 42 3.96 8.66 -6.63
C LYS A 42 3.22 9.96 -6.28
N ARG A 43 1.90 9.84 -6.12
CA ARG A 43 1.01 10.92 -5.70
C ARG A 43 1.31 11.34 -4.27
N ARG A 44 1.16 12.64 -4.01
CA ARG A 44 1.36 13.26 -2.70
C ARG A 44 0.21 14.18 -2.38
N VAL A 45 -0.08 14.31 -1.09
CA VAL A 45 -1.09 15.24 -0.58
C VAL A 45 -0.48 16.14 0.47
N THR A 46 -0.99 17.37 0.54
CA THR A 46 -0.66 18.35 1.59
C THR A 46 -1.94 18.69 2.33
N TYR A 47 -1.89 18.64 3.65
CA TYR A 47 -3.05 18.90 4.51
C TYR A 47 -2.61 19.52 5.83
N GLU A 48 -3.56 20.03 6.60
CA GLU A 48 -3.31 20.61 7.92
C GLU A 48 -3.96 19.77 9.02
N MET A 49 -3.24 19.58 10.12
CA MET A 49 -3.73 18.88 11.31
C MET A 49 -3.65 19.80 12.53
N PRO A 50 -4.74 19.92 13.32
CA PRO A 50 -4.68 20.63 14.59
C PRO A 50 -3.97 19.76 15.63
N MET A 51 -2.82 20.24 16.12
CA MET A 51 -1.99 19.51 17.09
C MET A 51 -1.94 20.28 18.42
N VAL A 52 -1.93 19.56 19.54
CA VAL A 52 -1.75 20.18 20.86
C VAL A 52 -0.27 20.51 21.05
N GLY A 53 0.04 21.78 21.24
CA GLY A 53 1.37 22.28 21.57
C GLY A 53 1.77 21.94 23.00
N SER A 54 3.06 22.09 23.31
CA SER A 54 3.59 21.85 24.66
C SER A 54 2.99 22.77 25.72
N ASP A 55 2.40 23.89 25.33
CA ASP A 55 1.70 24.84 26.19
C ASP A 55 0.19 24.52 26.35
N GLY A 56 -0.27 23.40 25.80
CA GLY A 56 -1.66 22.96 25.85
C GLY A 56 -2.57 23.65 24.83
N LYS A 57 -2.07 24.55 23.98
CA LYS A 57 -2.86 25.24 22.96
C LYS A 57 -2.86 24.47 21.64
N VAL A 58 -3.92 24.62 20.85
CA VAL A 58 -4.00 24.05 19.50
C VAL A 58 -3.14 24.87 18.55
N VAL A 59 -2.27 24.20 17.82
CA VAL A 59 -1.44 24.75 16.75
C VAL A 59 -1.71 23.96 15.48
N TRP A 60 -2.09 24.65 14.40
CA TRP A 60 -2.25 24.03 13.09
C TRP A 60 -0.87 23.72 12.48
N LYS A 61 -0.70 22.49 12.01
CA LYS A 61 0.54 22.02 11.39
C LYS A 61 0.23 21.52 9.98
N THR A 62 0.90 22.11 9.00
CA THR A 62 0.91 21.60 7.63
C THR A 62 1.80 20.36 7.55
N ALA A 63 1.33 19.32 6.89
CA ALA A 63 2.06 18.09 6.62
C ALA A 63 1.91 17.70 5.15
N ALA A 64 2.90 16.98 4.62
CA ALA A 64 2.84 16.38 3.30
C ALA A 64 3.21 14.90 3.39
N ASP A 65 2.40 14.02 2.82
CA ASP A 65 2.61 12.56 2.80
C ASP A 65 2.27 12.01 1.40
N PHE A 66 2.55 10.72 1.19
CA PHE A 66 2.02 9.99 0.04
C PHE A 66 0.50 9.90 0.12
N ASP A 67 -0.16 9.93 -1.04
CA ASP A 67 -1.62 9.83 -1.13
C ASP A 67 -2.08 8.40 -0.80
N SER A 68 -2.70 8.21 0.37
CA SER A 68 -3.22 6.91 0.81
C SER A 68 -4.54 6.52 0.14
N ASN A 69 -5.13 7.39 -0.70
CA ASN A 69 -6.31 7.05 -1.50
C ASN A 69 -5.94 6.60 -2.93
N GLY A 70 -4.67 6.26 -3.15
CA GLY A 70 -4.15 5.82 -4.44
C GLY A 70 -2.75 6.39 -4.67
N ILE A 71 -1.74 5.53 -4.57
CA ILE A 71 -0.34 5.94 -4.71
C ILE A 71 0.03 6.42 -6.13
N LEU A 72 -0.70 5.97 -7.16
CA LEU A 72 -0.58 6.40 -8.56
C LEU A 72 -1.96 6.77 -9.11
N ASP A 73 -2.01 7.55 -10.20
CA ASP A 73 -3.28 8.00 -10.80
C ASP A 73 -4.19 6.82 -11.20
N CYS A 74 -3.62 5.71 -11.66
CA CYS A 74 -4.38 4.50 -11.99
C CYS A 74 -5.04 3.83 -10.78
N PHE A 75 -4.54 4.09 -9.56
CA PHE A 75 -5.08 3.59 -8.29
C PHE A 75 -5.96 4.61 -7.56
N ALA A 76 -6.10 5.83 -8.08
CA ALA A 76 -6.88 6.91 -7.47
C ALA A 76 -8.25 7.11 -8.16
N ILE A 77 -8.80 6.06 -8.76
CA ILE A 77 -10.07 6.09 -9.48
C ILE A 77 -11.19 5.60 -8.55
N GLU A 78 -12.16 6.46 -8.26
CA GLU A 78 -13.28 6.14 -7.37
C GLU A 78 -14.04 4.88 -7.83
N GLY A 79 -14.33 3.99 -6.88
CA GLY A 79 -15.02 2.72 -7.13
C GLY A 79 -14.17 1.63 -7.78
N LYS A 80 -12.88 1.89 -8.06
CA LYS A 80 -11.92 0.85 -8.49
C LYS A 80 -10.98 0.46 -7.34
N PRO A 81 -10.43 -0.76 -7.37
CA PRO A 81 -9.40 -1.17 -6.41
C PRO A 81 -8.19 -0.24 -6.44
N ASP A 82 -7.70 0.13 -5.27
CA ASP A 82 -6.41 0.81 -5.09
C ASP A 82 -5.26 -0.21 -5.14
N ALA A 83 -4.03 0.26 -4.88
CA ALA A 83 -2.88 -0.65 -4.87
C ALA A 83 -2.93 -1.63 -3.68
N VAL A 84 -3.45 -1.20 -2.53
CA VAL A 84 -3.61 -2.05 -1.33
C VAL A 84 -4.49 -3.26 -1.66
N GLU A 85 -5.68 -3.03 -2.19
CA GLU A 85 -6.60 -4.09 -2.57
C GLU A 85 -6.02 -4.98 -3.68
N THR A 86 -5.40 -4.37 -4.70
CA THR A 86 -4.79 -5.10 -5.82
C THR A 86 -3.69 -6.05 -5.34
N ILE A 87 -2.78 -5.55 -4.50
CA ILE A 87 -1.66 -6.32 -3.94
C ILE A 87 -2.17 -7.40 -2.98
N ALA A 88 -3.10 -7.06 -2.07
CA ALA A 88 -3.64 -8.02 -1.12
C ALA A 88 -4.35 -9.19 -1.82
N ASN A 89 -5.14 -8.91 -2.87
CA ASN A 89 -5.76 -9.94 -3.70
C ASN A 89 -4.71 -10.83 -4.39
N ALA A 90 -3.66 -10.24 -4.98
CA ALA A 90 -2.57 -10.99 -5.59
C ALA A 90 -1.83 -11.88 -4.58
N TYR A 91 -1.54 -11.35 -3.38
CA TYR A 91 -0.87 -12.08 -2.30
C TYR A 91 -1.71 -13.26 -1.79
N VAL A 92 -3.02 -13.08 -1.60
CA VAL A 92 -3.94 -14.12 -1.13
C VAL A 92 -3.98 -15.29 -2.12
N LYS A 93 -3.98 -15.03 -3.43
CA LYS A 93 -3.95 -16.07 -4.49
C LYS A 93 -2.70 -16.95 -4.42
N LEU A 94 -1.59 -16.45 -3.87
CA LEU A 94 -0.36 -17.23 -3.67
C LEU A 94 -0.42 -18.17 -2.46
N GLY A 95 -1.46 -18.08 -1.62
CA GLY A 95 -1.59 -18.93 -0.43
C GLY A 95 -0.55 -18.67 0.66
N ARG A 96 0.14 -17.52 0.64
CA ARG A 96 1.19 -17.14 1.61
C ARG A 96 0.65 -16.62 2.95
N HIS A 97 -0.66 -16.71 3.18
CA HIS A 97 -1.33 -16.29 4.41
C HIS A 97 -1.93 -17.51 5.10
N ARG A 98 -2.33 -17.34 6.37
CA ARG A 98 -3.28 -18.27 7.00
C ARG A 98 -4.68 -17.71 6.83
N GLY A 99 -5.62 -18.51 6.34
CA GLY A 99 -7.02 -18.14 6.23
C GLY A 99 -7.89 -19.23 6.85
N ASP A 100 -8.88 -18.82 7.64
CA ASP A 100 -9.86 -19.72 8.24
C ASP A 100 -11.09 -18.93 8.71
N ILE A 101 -12.10 -19.63 9.21
CA ILE A 101 -13.29 -19.05 9.81
C ILE A 101 -13.05 -18.77 11.30
N VAL A 102 -13.31 -17.53 11.74
CA VAL A 102 -13.42 -17.17 13.15
C VAL A 102 -14.84 -16.73 13.43
N GLY A 103 -15.56 -17.46 14.29
CA GLY A 103 -17.00 -17.28 14.45
C GLY A 103 -17.72 -17.62 13.15
N CYS A 104 -18.32 -16.61 12.50
CA CYS A 104 -18.98 -16.76 11.19
C CYS A 104 -18.27 -15.96 10.08
N ALA A 105 -17.05 -15.47 10.32
CA ALA A 105 -16.35 -14.58 9.41
C ALA A 105 -15.14 -15.27 8.76
N GLN A 106 -15.00 -15.10 7.44
CA GLN A 106 -13.76 -15.44 6.73
C GLN A 106 -12.66 -14.49 7.20
N CYS A 107 -11.55 -15.05 7.68
CA CYS A 107 -10.45 -14.29 8.25
C CYS A 107 -9.15 -14.57 7.52
N HIS A 108 -8.22 -13.60 7.59
CA HIS A 108 -6.87 -13.71 7.06
C HIS A 108 -5.86 -13.24 8.12
N LEU A 109 -4.78 -14.00 8.27
CA LEU A 109 -3.62 -13.62 9.08
C LEU A 109 -2.39 -13.52 8.17
N PHE A 110 -1.88 -12.30 8.02
CA PHE A 110 -0.70 -11.98 7.21
C PHE A 110 0.53 -11.80 8.10
N ASP A 111 1.68 -12.25 7.60
CA ASP A 111 2.95 -11.76 8.09
C ASP A 111 3.23 -10.38 7.51
N ALA A 112 3.49 -9.39 8.36
CA ALA A 112 3.66 -8.00 7.92
C ALA A 112 4.92 -7.80 7.07
N GLN A 113 6.02 -8.51 7.34
CA GLN A 113 7.22 -8.41 6.53
C GLN A 113 6.98 -9.03 5.16
N ASP A 114 6.39 -10.22 5.13
CA ASP A 114 6.18 -10.98 3.91
C ASP A 114 5.25 -10.25 2.93
N ILE A 115 4.11 -9.74 3.41
CA ILE A 115 3.14 -9.02 2.56
C ILE A 115 3.66 -7.66 2.10
N VAL A 116 4.44 -6.95 2.93
CA VAL A 116 5.05 -5.67 2.55
C VAL A 116 6.15 -5.91 1.50
N SER A 117 7.06 -6.86 1.73
CA SER A 117 8.10 -7.20 0.75
C SER A 117 7.50 -7.63 -0.59
N PHE A 118 6.42 -8.42 -0.54
CA PHE A 118 5.66 -8.75 -1.75
C PHE A 118 5.06 -7.50 -2.41
N GLY A 119 4.43 -6.61 -1.65
CA GLY A 119 3.83 -5.38 -2.19
C GLY A 119 4.85 -4.45 -2.85
N VAL A 120 6.02 -4.28 -2.26
CA VAL A 120 7.12 -3.50 -2.85
C VAL A 120 7.55 -4.12 -4.17
N THR A 121 7.85 -5.43 -4.17
CA THR A 121 8.25 -6.14 -5.39
C THR A 121 7.17 -6.06 -6.46
N TYR A 122 5.90 -6.20 -6.08
CA TYR A 122 4.77 -6.09 -7.01
C TYR A 122 4.73 -4.71 -7.66
N LEU A 123 4.80 -3.64 -6.88
CA LEU A 123 4.77 -2.28 -7.40
C LEU A 123 5.98 -1.99 -8.31
N GLU A 124 7.18 -2.34 -7.89
CA GLU A 124 8.41 -2.11 -8.65
C GLU A 124 8.45 -2.90 -9.97
N GLN A 125 7.92 -4.12 -9.99
CA GLN A 125 7.86 -4.92 -11.22
C GLN A 125 6.86 -4.37 -12.25
N HIS A 126 5.74 -3.80 -11.79
CA HIS A 126 4.65 -3.35 -12.68
C HIS A 126 4.77 -1.87 -13.06
N PHE A 127 5.36 -1.06 -12.18
CA PHE A 127 5.39 0.40 -12.31
C PHE A 127 6.80 0.99 -12.13
N GLY A 128 7.81 0.17 -11.81
CA GLY A 128 9.19 0.64 -11.75
C GLY A 128 9.69 1.07 -13.12
N THR A 129 10.75 1.89 -13.13
CA THR A 129 11.40 2.28 -14.38
C THR A 129 12.08 1.04 -14.95
N ALA A 130 11.60 0.52 -16.09
CA ALA A 130 12.32 -0.53 -16.80
C ALA A 130 13.76 -0.07 -17.02
N PRO A 131 14.79 -0.92 -16.81
CA PRO A 131 16.14 -0.55 -17.19
C PRO A 131 16.11 -0.19 -18.67
N LEU A 132 16.63 1.00 -19.01
CA LEU A 132 16.70 1.52 -20.38
C LEU A 132 17.42 0.50 -21.28
N MET A 133 16.70 -0.46 -21.84
CA MET A 133 17.09 -1.11 -23.08
C MET A 133 16.69 -0.15 -24.18
N SER A 134 17.73 0.38 -24.83
CA SER A 134 17.76 1.29 -25.97
C SER A 134 16.46 1.41 -26.78
N ALA A 135 16.06 2.66 -27.01
CA ALA A 135 14.86 3.11 -27.71
C ALA A 135 14.53 2.37 -29.01
N TYR A 136 13.28 1.91 -29.12
CA TYR A 136 12.43 2.13 -30.31
C TYR A 136 10.92 1.97 -29.99
N GLU A 137 10.20 3.08 -30.15
CA GLU A 137 8.75 3.38 -30.29
C GLU A 137 7.64 2.83 -29.35
N PRO A 138 6.56 3.63 -29.11
CA PRO A 138 5.59 3.37 -28.06
C PRO A 138 4.40 2.53 -28.56
N ALA A 139 4.10 1.45 -27.86
CA ALA A 139 2.77 0.84 -27.89
C ALA A 139 2.05 1.19 -26.59
N GLU A 140 0.85 1.75 -26.71
CA GLU A 140 -0.07 2.05 -25.61
C GLU A 140 -0.22 0.82 -24.71
N ARG A 141 0.26 0.91 -23.45
CA ARG A 141 0.04 -0.13 -22.45
C ARG A 141 -1.33 0.06 -21.82
N SER A 142 -2.30 -0.72 -22.29
CA SER A 142 -3.58 -0.93 -21.61
C SER A 142 -3.39 -1.70 -20.30
N CYS A 143 -4.06 -1.26 -19.24
CA CYS A 143 -4.13 -1.96 -17.95
C CYS A 143 -5.24 -3.01 -17.98
N GLU A 144 -5.02 -4.15 -18.63
CA GLU A 144 -5.81 -5.37 -18.39
C GLU A 144 -4.88 -6.60 -18.36
N PRO A 145 -5.02 -7.50 -17.37
CA PRO A 145 -4.32 -8.77 -17.41
C PRO A 145 -4.95 -9.69 -18.46
N SER A 146 -4.14 -10.28 -19.33
CA SER A 146 -4.57 -11.42 -20.16
C SER A 146 -4.96 -12.58 -19.24
N GLY A 147 -6.11 -13.20 -19.55
CA GLY A 147 -6.80 -14.18 -18.71
C GLY A 147 -6.09 -15.52 -18.52
#